data_AF-A0AAN7USC1-F1
#
_entry.id   AF-A0AAN7USC1-F1
#
_cell.length_a   1.000
_cell.length_b   1.000
_cell.length_c   1.000
_cell.angle_alpha   90.00
_cell.angle_beta   90.00
_cell.angle_gamma   90.00
#
_symmetry.space_group_name_H-M   'P 1'
#
loop_
_entity.id
_entity.type
_entity.pdbx_description
1 polymer ?
#
loop_
_entity_poly.entity_id
_entity_poly.type
_entity_poly.pdbx_seq_one_letter_code
_entity_poly.pdbx_strand_id
1 'polypeptide(L)'
;MSLRSQSFYYNTIKDESTHARASERSPSLQDLLRSDWKSAASQWGRKQLLAHRVVCSKPTPELPLLSGFFPDLASVHDCVAKLIEGPQSLSAIKNNSEPQIVQRYQPDSLAYVWAALVPFLRGIAEPDRLAIDMPSTPPRKRERKAPDRYECGVPSAQINIGSSPDYKQRPATAESHSPFSSVGYMERPEAPLLEDSVVRLASCFVRCVLNYAQPADDPRPFLEFRDERIHYSHEIIGACAVHAVDDGGIQVFIKESDDPLQVVLLEGKRTFQKVVDGEAVITDELLGQMVGEALVLSLQPYRQTATQGISSAE
;
A
#
# COMPACT_ATOMS: atom_id res chain seq x y z
N MET A 1 -10.64 25.12 -24.27
CA MET A 1 -10.98 23.77 -24.76
C MET A 1 -11.47 22.96 -23.57
N SER A 2 -12.76 22.62 -23.54
CA SER A 2 -13.40 21.86 -22.46
C SER A 2 -12.90 20.41 -22.51
N LEU A 3 -12.23 19.97 -21.44
CA LEU A 3 -11.95 18.55 -21.21
C LEU A 3 -13.31 17.84 -21.18
N ARG A 4 -13.66 17.12 -22.26
CA ARG A 4 -14.76 16.17 -22.24
C ARG A 4 -14.59 15.31 -21.00
N SER A 5 -15.60 15.28 -20.14
CA SER A 5 -15.66 14.44 -18.94
C SER A 5 -15.33 13.00 -19.33
N GLN A 6 -14.08 12.59 -19.18
CA GLN A 6 -13.67 11.21 -19.43
C GLN A 6 -14.38 10.36 -18.39
N SER A 7 -15.32 9.54 -18.83
CA SER A 7 -16.05 8.65 -17.94
C SER A 7 -15.13 7.49 -17.57
N PHE A 8 -14.71 7.44 -16.30
CA PHE A 8 -13.86 6.38 -15.76
C PHE A 8 -14.59 5.04 -15.69
N TYR A 9 -13.84 3.96 -15.84
CA TYR A 9 -14.35 2.58 -15.90
C TYR A 9 -15.26 2.28 -14.73
N TYR A 10 -14.76 2.61 -13.52
CA TYR A 10 -15.46 2.39 -12.26
C TYR A 10 -16.88 2.95 -12.25
N ASN A 11 -17.10 4.11 -12.86
CA ASN A 11 -18.41 4.76 -12.92
C ASN A 11 -19.30 4.26 -14.07
N THR A 12 -18.70 3.64 -15.10
CA THR A 12 -19.41 3.21 -16.30
C THR A 12 -19.83 1.75 -16.30
N ILE A 13 -18.96 0.82 -15.91
CA ILE A 13 -19.17 -0.61 -16.12
C ILE A 13 -19.82 -1.20 -14.87
N LYS A 14 -21.14 -1.16 -14.82
CA LYS A 14 -21.93 -1.56 -13.64
C LYS A 14 -22.60 -2.93 -13.74
N ASP A 15 -22.64 -3.49 -14.94
CA ASP A 15 -23.30 -4.76 -15.24
C ASP A 15 -22.67 -5.43 -16.47
N GLU A 16 -22.98 -6.71 -16.66
CA GLU A 16 -22.45 -7.53 -17.75
C GLU A 16 -22.83 -7.00 -19.14
N SER A 17 -24.02 -6.39 -19.30
CA SER A 17 -24.45 -5.88 -20.60
C SER A 17 -23.66 -4.65 -21.00
N THR A 18 -23.38 -3.76 -20.05
CA THR A 18 -22.53 -2.58 -20.25
C THR A 18 -21.07 -3.00 -20.49
N HIS A 19 -20.59 -4.03 -19.78
CA HIS A 19 -19.28 -4.64 -20.04
C HIS A 19 -19.18 -5.24 -21.45
N ALA A 20 -20.16 -6.04 -21.86
CA ALA A 20 -20.18 -6.69 -23.17
C ALA A 20 -20.09 -5.65 -24.29
N ARG A 21 -20.89 -4.59 -24.21
CA ARG A 21 -20.86 -3.46 -25.16
C ARG A 21 -19.51 -2.74 -25.19
N ALA A 22 -18.89 -2.52 -24.03
CA ALA A 22 -17.58 -1.89 -23.94
C ALA A 22 -16.45 -2.81 -24.46
N SER A 23 -16.67 -4.12 -24.45
CA SER A 23 -15.69 -5.14 -24.85
C SER A 23 -15.70 -5.47 -26.35
N GLU A 24 -16.74 -5.09 -27.10
CA GLU A 24 -16.90 -5.43 -28.53
C GLU A 24 -15.68 -5.11 -29.43
N ARG A 25 -14.90 -4.08 -29.07
CA ARG A 25 -13.71 -3.65 -29.83
C ARG A 25 -12.44 -3.64 -29.00
N SER A 26 -12.48 -4.28 -27.83
CA SER A 26 -11.37 -4.31 -26.90
C SER A 26 -10.63 -5.65 -26.99
N PRO A 27 -9.31 -5.66 -26.76
CA PRO A 27 -8.54 -6.90 -26.82
C PRO A 27 -9.03 -7.89 -25.77
N SER A 28 -9.11 -9.17 -26.15
CA SER A 28 -9.37 -10.24 -25.19
C SER A 28 -8.14 -10.47 -24.30
N LEU A 29 -8.31 -11.22 -23.21
CA LEU A 29 -7.17 -11.64 -22.38
C LEU A 29 -6.12 -12.40 -23.20
N GLN A 30 -6.56 -13.24 -24.15
CA GLN A 30 -5.65 -13.97 -25.03
C GLN A 30 -4.85 -13.05 -25.96
N ASP A 31 -5.44 -11.95 -26.42
CA ASP A 31 -4.74 -10.98 -27.26
C ASP A 31 -3.69 -10.20 -26.46
N LEU A 32 -4.03 -9.81 -25.22
CA LEU A 32 -3.09 -9.14 -24.32
C LEU A 32 -1.90 -10.04 -23.99
N LEU A 33 -2.14 -11.30 -23.63
CA LEU A 33 -1.08 -12.26 -23.30
C LEU A 33 -0.08 -12.48 -24.43
N ARG A 34 -0.49 -12.30 -25.69
CA ARG A 34 0.39 -12.48 -26.86
C ARG A 34 1.25 -11.27 -27.22
N SER A 35 0.79 -10.05 -26.92
CA SER A 35 1.33 -8.84 -27.58
C SER A 35 1.48 -7.59 -26.72
N ASP A 36 0.73 -7.47 -25.63
CA ASP A 36 0.69 -6.26 -24.78
C ASP A 36 0.47 -6.65 -23.31
N TRP A 37 1.09 -7.75 -22.88
CA TRP A 37 0.98 -8.22 -21.51
C TRP A 37 1.75 -7.30 -20.58
N LYS A 38 1.07 -6.86 -19.52
CA LYS A 38 1.68 -6.07 -18.45
C LYS A 38 1.64 -6.91 -17.19
N SER A 39 2.80 -7.40 -16.77
CA SER A 39 2.90 -8.25 -15.59
C SER A 39 2.61 -7.48 -14.31
N ALA A 40 3.08 -6.23 -14.20
CA ALA A 40 2.78 -5.39 -13.05
C ALA A 40 1.34 -4.85 -13.09
N ALA A 41 0.55 -5.18 -12.06
CA ALA A 41 -0.83 -4.69 -11.89
C ALA A 41 -0.89 -3.15 -11.83
N SER A 42 0.16 -2.50 -11.32
CA SER A 42 0.31 -1.04 -11.30
C SER A 42 0.36 -0.39 -12.69
N GLN A 43 0.51 -1.17 -13.76
CA GLN A 43 0.49 -0.69 -15.14
C GLN A 43 -0.83 -1.03 -15.88
N TRP A 44 -1.77 -1.68 -15.19
CA TRP A 44 -3.06 -2.04 -15.76
C TRP A 44 -3.93 -0.80 -15.95
N GLY A 45 -4.87 -0.88 -16.88
CA GLY A 45 -5.87 0.15 -17.12
C GLY A 45 -7.08 -0.45 -17.80
N ARG A 46 -7.86 0.37 -18.53
CA ARG A 46 -9.13 -0.04 -19.15
C ARG A 46 -9.05 -1.35 -19.94
N LYS A 47 -8.00 -1.54 -20.75
CA LYS A 47 -7.85 -2.74 -21.59
C LYS A 47 -7.76 -4.00 -20.72
N GLN A 48 -6.92 -3.96 -19.68
CA GLN A 48 -6.76 -5.06 -18.74
C GLN A 48 -8.05 -5.31 -17.95
N LEU A 49 -8.73 -4.26 -17.50
CA LEU A 49 -10.02 -4.38 -16.80
C LEU A 49 -11.10 -5.06 -17.67
N LEU A 50 -11.23 -4.64 -18.94
CA LEU A 50 -12.16 -5.27 -19.88
C LEU A 50 -11.80 -6.73 -20.14
N ALA A 51 -10.52 -7.02 -20.38
CA ALA A 51 -10.03 -8.37 -20.65
C ALA A 51 -10.27 -9.33 -19.47
N HIS A 52 -10.16 -8.84 -18.24
CA HIS A 52 -10.45 -9.59 -17.00
C HIS A 52 -11.93 -9.56 -16.59
N ARG A 53 -12.81 -9.02 -17.44
CA ARG A 53 -14.27 -9.00 -17.22
C ARG A 53 -14.69 -8.34 -15.91
N VAL A 54 -14.00 -7.29 -15.50
CA VAL A 54 -14.28 -6.58 -14.25
C VAL A 54 -15.63 -5.88 -14.36
N VAL A 55 -16.53 -6.16 -13.42
CA VAL A 55 -17.81 -5.46 -13.27
C VAL A 55 -17.80 -4.76 -11.91
N CYS A 56 -18.04 -3.46 -11.89
CA CYS A 56 -17.99 -2.66 -10.67
C CYS A 56 -19.39 -2.52 -10.09
N SER A 57 -19.62 -3.03 -8.88
CA SER A 57 -20.86 -2.76 -8.15
C SER A 57 -21.08 -1.26 -7.95
N LYS A 58 -22.33 -0.88 -7.68
CA LYS A 58 -22.63 0.49 -7.24
C LYS A 58 -21.92 0.73 -5.89
N PRO A 59 -21.24 1.88 -5.70
CA PRO A 59 -20.70 2.21 -4.39
C PRO A 59 -21.84 2.26 -3.40
N THR A 60 -21.69 1.57 -2.28
CA THR A 60 -22.57 1.68 -1.13
C THR A 60 -21.76 2.24 0.04
N PRO A 61 -22.31 3.18 0.83
CA PRO A 61 -21.62 3.73 1.98
C PRO A 61 -21.32 2.65 3.03
N GLU A 62 -22.10 1.58 3.02
CA GLU A 62 -21.93 0.41 3.85
C GLU A 62 -21.62 -0.78 2.97
N LEU A 63 -20.60 -1.56 3.34
CA LEU A 63 -20.39 -2.87 2.73
C LEU A 63 -21.54 -3.78 3.16
N PRO A 64 -22.31 -4.40 2.24
CA PRO A 64 -23.41 -5.28 2.61
C PRO A 64 -22.98 -6.45 3.49
N LEU A 65 -21.73 -6.90 3.37
CA LEU A 65 -21.17 -7.93 4.26
C LEU A 65 -21.10 -7.46 5.73
N LEU A 66 -21.01 -6.15 5.95
CA LEU A 66 -20.90 -5.52 7.27
C LEU A 66 -22.26 -5.03 7.80
N SER A 67 -23.35 -5.11 7.01
CA SER A 67 -24.68 -4.66 7.44
C SER A 67 -25.24 -5.60 8.50
N GLY A 68 -24.99 -5.28 9.77
CA GLY A 68 -25.29 -6.13 10.94
C GLY A 68 -24.17 -6.16 11.96
N PHE A 69 -22.97 -5.67 11.60
CA PHE A 69 -21.81 -5.60 12.49
C PHE A 69 -21.53 -4.19 13.02
N PHE A 70 -22.40 -3.21 12.75
CA PHE A 70 -22.26 -1.86 13.27
C PHE A 70 -22.68 -1.82 14.75
N PRO A 71 -21.73 -1.62 15.69
CA PRO A 71 -22.05 -1.55 17.10
C PRO A 71 -22.79 -0.24 17.41
N ASP A 72 -23.50 -0.23 18.54
CA ASP A 72 -23.93 1.02 19.16
C ASP A 72 -22.68 1.82 19.57
N LEU A 73 -22.56 3.06 19.08
CA LEU A 73 -21.44 3.95 19.43
C LEU A 73 -21.37 4.22 20.94
N ALA A 74 -22.48 4.01 21.68
CA ALA A 74 -22.53 4.16 23.12
C ALA A 74 -21.68 3.13 23.90
N SER A 75 -21.30 2.00 23.29
CA SER A 75 -20.47 0.96 23.93
C SER A 75 -19.00 0.99 23.51
N VAL A 76 -18.56 2.05 22.83
CA VAL A 76 -17.20 2.17 22.30
C VAL A 76 -16.23 2.54 23.42
N HIS A 77 -15.07 1.88 23.45
CA HIS A 77 -14.00 2.18 24.42
C HIS A 77 -13.57 3.66 24.35
N ASP A 78 -13.36 4.30 25.50
CA ASP A 78 -13.02 5.74 25.62
C ASP A 78 -11.90 6.21 24.67
N CYS A 79 -10.88 5.37 24.47
CA CYS A 79 -9.79 5.67 23.54
C CYS A 79 -10.27 5.83 22.09
N VAL A 80 -11.14 4.92 21.61
CA VAL A 80 -11.71 4.98 20.26
C VAL A 80 -12.70 6.14 20.16
N ALA A 81 -13.46 6.44 21.20
CA ALA A 81 -14.30 7.64 21.25
C ALA A 81 -13.46 8.93 21.08
N LYS A 82 -12.35 9.06 21.82
CA LYS A 82 -11.40 10.19 21.68
C LYS A 82 -10.72 10.25 20.31
N LEU A 83 -10.46 9.09 19.71
CA LEU A 83 -9.94 9.00 18.34
C LEU A 83 -10.95 9.58 17.33
N ILE A 84 -12.24 9.27 17.49
CA ILE A 84 -13.33 9.77 16.64
C ILE A 84 -13.53 11.28 16.83
N GLU A 85 -13.48 11.77 18.07
CA GLU A 85 -13.56 13.20 18.40
C GLU A 85 -12.41 14.01 17.78
N GLY A 86 -11.28 13.35 17.52
CA GLY A 86 -10.09 13.98 16.98
C GLY A 86 -9.25 14.68 18.05
N PRO A 87 -8.12 15.28 17.65
CA PRO A 87 -7.32 16.07 18.57
C PRO A 87 -8.06 17.38 18.90
N GLN A 88 -8.16 17.71 20.19
CA GLN A 88 -8.82 18.95 20.67
C GLN A 88 -8.33 20.22 19.98
N SER A 89 -7.09 20.24 19.49
CA SER A 89 -6.52 21.34 18.72
C SER A 89 -5.47 20.87 17.71
N LEU A 90 -5.79 21.01 16.42
CA LEU A 90 -4.86 20.75 15.32
C LEU A 90 -3.65 21.70 15.35
N SER A 91 -3.85 22.96 15.74
CA SER A 91 -2.77 23.93 15.86
C SER A 91 -1.81 23.58 17.00
N ALA A 92 -2.32 23.00 18.09
CA ALA A 92 -1.51 22.56 19.22
C ALA A 92 -0.59 21.38 18.89
N ILE A 93 -0.93 20.54 17.90
CA ILE A 93 -0.10 19.39 17.49
C ILE A 93 0.85 19.72 16.33
N LYS A 94 0.45 20.60 15.41
CA LYS A 94 1.20 20.92 14.18
C LYS A 94 2.68 21.28 14.42
N ASN A 95 2.95 22.03 15.50
CA ASN A 95 4.28 22.57 15.81
C ASN A 95 5.09 21.70 16.78
N ASN A 96 4.54 20.57 17.25
CA ASN A 96 5.24 19.70 18.19
C ASN A 96 6.00 18.60 17.45
N SER A 97 7.08 18.13 18.06
CA SER A 97 7.72 16.88 17.66
C SER A 97 6.93 15.68 18.17
N GLU A 98 7.14 14.51 17.57
CA GLU A 98 6.47 13.28 17.99
C GLU A 98 6.65 12.96 19.49
N PRO A 99 7.86 13.03 20.09
CA PRO A 99 8.01 12.81 21.53
C PRO A 99 7.18 13.77 22.39
N GLN A 100 7.06 15.03 21.98
CA GLN A 100 6.23 16.01 22.70
C GLN A 100 4.74 15.68 22.61
N ILE A 101 4.30 15.11 21.49
CA ILE A 101 2.92 14.66 21.31
C ILE A 101 2.67 13.41 22.16
N VAL A 102 3.56 12.41 22.11
CA VAL A 102 3.45 11.17 22.91
C VAL A 102 3.42 11.47 24.41
N GLN A 103 4.25 12.40 24.90
CA GLN A 103 4.22 12.79 26.31
C GLN A 103 2.96 13.55 26.73
N ARG A 104 2.27 14.21 25.79
CA ARG A 104 1.11 15.08 26.08
C ARG A 104 -0.22 14.36 25.97
N TYR A 105 -0.33 13.40 25.07
CA TYR A 105 -1.57 12.68 24.80
C TYR A 105 -1.49 11.27 25.36
N GLN A 106 -2.54 10.85 26.05
CA GLN A 106 -2.68 9.50 26.58
C GLN A 106 -4.01 8.90 26.10
N PRO A 107 -4.04 7.60 25.76
CA PRO A 107 -2.91 6.65 25.79
C PRO A 107 -1.92 6.86 24.62
N ASP A 108 -0.73 6.28 24.72
CA ASP A 108 0.34 6.39 23.71
C ASP A 108 -0.15 6.04 22.29
N SER A 109 -1.00 5.02 22.13
CA SER A 109 -1.56 4.64 20.81
C SER A 109 -2.29 5.82 20.15
N LEU A 110 -3.07 6.59 20.91
CA LEU A 110 -3.76 7.77 20.42
C LEU A 110 -2.77 8.88 20.04
N ALA A 111 -1.72 9.03 20.84
CA ALA A 111 -0.67 10.02 20.58
C ALA A 111 0.12 9.73 19.30
N TYR A 112 0.40 8.45 19.01
CA TYR A 112 1.04 8.05 17.75
C TYR A 112 0.17 8.35 16.52
N VAL A 113 -1.15 8.23 16.62
CA VAL A 113 -2.06 8.68 15.54
C VAL A 113 -1.88 10.18 15.29
N TRP A 114 -1.91 10.98 16.36
CA TRP A 114 -1.73 12.43 16.24
C TRP A 114 -0.35 12.83 15.72
N ALA A 115 0.70 12.12 16.13
CA ALA A 115 2.04 12.33 15.59
C ALA A 115 2.12 11.98 14.09
N ALA A 116 1.47 10.90 13.66
CA ALA A 116 1.41 10.50 12.26
C ALA A 116 0.59 11.47 11.38
N LEU A 117 -0.32 12.26 11.98
CA LEU A 117 -1.09 13.30 11.28
C LEU A 117 -0.27 14.57 10.99
N VAL A 118 0.78 14.85 11.77
CA VAL A 118 1.56 16.09 11.69
C VAL A 118 2.11 16.42 10.29
N PRO A 119 2.67 15.48 9.50
CA PRO A 119 3.16 15.77 8.16
C PRO A 119 2.10 16.42 7.26
N PHE A 120 0.84 15.98 7.37
CA PHE A 120 -0.27 16.50 6.59
C PHE A 120 -0.65 17.92 7.02
N LEU A 121 -0.66 18.21 8.32
CA LEU A 121 -0.96 19.54 8.86
C LEU A 121 0.10 20.58 8.49
N ARG A 122 1.35 20.14 8.30
CA ARG A 122 2.44 20.98 7.82
C ARG A 122 2.35 21.22 6.32
N GLY A 123 1.99 20.18 5.55
CA GLY A 123 1.79 20.27 4.10
C GLY A 123 0.66 21.22 3.68
N ILE A 124 -0.44 21.28 4.43
CA ILE A 124 -1.58 22.17 4.16
C ILE A 124 -1.20 23.66 4.30
N ALA A 125 -0.17 23.98 5.08
CA ALA A 125 0.17 25.35 5.43
C ALA A 125 1.11 26.07 4.46
N GLU A 126 1.64 25.36 3.46
CA GLU A 126 2.58 25.92 2.47
C GLU A 126 2.01 25.77 1.03
N PRO A 127 0.93 26.50 0.68
CA PRO A 127 0.37 26.45 -0.67
C PRO A 127 1.26 27.09 -1.75
N ASP A 128 2.38 27.73 -1.40
CA ASP A 128 3.10 28.65 -2.30
C ASP A 128 4.44 28.15 -2.87
N ARG A 129 4.84 26.89 -2.63
CA ARG A 129 6.13 26.37 -3.14
C ARG A 129 6.05 25.30 -4.23
N LEU A 130 4.88 24.70 -4.47
CA LEU A 130 4.74 23.60 -5.45
C LEU A 130 4.22 24.03 -6.83
N ALA A 131 3.92 25.31 -7.05
CA ALA A 131 3.37 25.81 -8.31
C ALA A 131 4.42 26.34 -9.32
N ILE A 132 5.72 26.34 -9.00
CA ILE A 132 6.74 26.96 -9.88
C ILE A 132 7.68 25.98 -10.59
N ASP A 133 7.85 24.73 -10.14
CA ASP A 133 8.80 23.79 -10.78
C ASP A 133 8.15 22.49 -11.28
N MET A 134 7.20 22.62 -12.20
CA MET A 134 6.92 21.58 -13.19
C MET A 134 7.74 21.88 -14.46
N PRO A 135 9.00 21.41 -14.61
CA PRO A 135 9.66 21.47 -15.89
C PRO A 135 8.98 20.47 -16.83
N SER A 136 8.21 20.98 -17.78
CA SER A 136 7.57 20.24 -18.88
C SER A 136 8.58 19.73 -19.94
N THR A 137 9.79 19.34 -19.51
CA THR A 137 10.84 18.84 -20.41
C THR A 137 11.70 17.82 -19.67
N PRO A 138 11.99 16.63 -20.24
CA PRO A 138 12.90 15.69 -19.62
C PRO A 138 14.29 16.32 -19.49
N PRO A 139 14.93 16.28 -18.31
CA PRO A 139 16.25 16.86 -18.14
C PRO A 139 17.26 16.14 -19.03
N ARG A 140 17.96 16.91 -19.86
CA ARG A 140 19.08 16.41 -20.67
C ARG A 140 20.12 15.77 -19.76
N LYS A 141 20.58 14.59 -20.15
CA LYS A 141 21.69 13.81 -19.56
C LYS A 141 22.88 14.75 -19.31
N ARG A 142 23.09 15.15 -18.04
CA ARG A 142 24.23 16.00 -17.65
C ARG A 142 25.52 15.20 -17.83
N GLU A 143 26.47 15.75 -18.58
CA GLU A 143 27.83 15.21 -18.67
C GLU A 143 28.47 15.15 -17.27
N ARG A 144 29.01 13.97 -16.93
CA ARG A 144 29.82 13.78 -15.72
C ARG A 144 31.15 14.53 -15.89
N LYS A 145 31.38 15.55 -15.07
CA LYS A 145 32.75 15.96 -14.71
C LYS A 145 33.21 15.10 -13.55
N ALA A 146 34.32 14.38 -13.74
CA ALA A 146 35.00 13.69 -12.65
C ALA A 146 35.57 14.74 -11.67
N PRO A 147 35.47 14.53 -10.35
CA PRO A 147 36.07 15.43 -9.37
C PRO A 147 37.59 15.23 -9.29
N ASP A 148 38.31 16.34 -9.13
CA ASP A 148 39.77 16.33 -8.91
C ASP A 148 40.10 15.64 -7.57
N ARG A 149 41.02 14.68 -7.63
CA ARG A 149 41.50 13.94 -6.47
C ARG A 149 42.34 14.87 -5.59
N TYR A 150 41.89 15.14 -4.37
CA TYR A 150 42.75 15.65 -3.31
C TYR A 150 43.43 14.48 -2.60
N GLU A 151 44.74 14.35 -2.79
CA GLU A 151 45.60 13.45 -2.03
C GLU A 151 45.84 14.06 -0.64
N CYS A 152 45.18 13.54 0.40
CA CYS A 152 45.77 13.32 1.74
C CYS A 152 44.66 12.83 2.70
N GLY A 153 44.68 11.56 3.07
CA GLY A 153 43.82 10.98 4.11
C GLY A 153 44.45 9.71 4.66
N VAL A 154 44.78 9.74 5.95
CA VAL A 154 45.59 8.73 6.65
C VAL A 154 44.79 7.43 6.89
N PRO A 155 45.39 6.22 6.79
CA PRO A 155 44.66 4.97 6.94
C PRO A 155 44.51 4.57 8.42
N SER A 156 43.27 4.46 8.91
CA SER A 156 42.96 3.75 10.15
C SER A 156 42.45 2.34 9.83
N ALA A 157 43.38 1.42 9.64
CA ALA A 157 43.10 0.00 9.83
C ALA A 157 42.84 -0.26 11.33
N GLN A 158 42.03 -1.28 11.61
CA GLN A 158 41.66 -1.82 12.92
C GLN A 158 40.40 -1.22 13.56
N ILE A 159 39.25 -1.83 13.26
CA ILE A 159 38.40 -2.51 14.25
C ILE A 159 37.61 -3.58 13.48
N ASN A 160 37.85 -4.85 13.80
CA ASN A 160 37.04 -5.99 13.39
C ASN A 160 36.07 -6.32 14.53
N ILE A 161 34.77 -6.21 14.30
CA ILE A 161 33.75 -6.92 15.07
C ILE A 161 32.77 -7.53 14.06
N GLY A 162 32.87 -8.85 13.86
CA GLY A 162 31.88 -9.68 13.17
C GLY A 162 30.57 -9.75 13.99
N SER A 163 29.42 -10.20 13.48
CA SER A 163 29.18 -11.21 12.46
C SER A 163 27.75 -11.04 11.89
N SER A 164 27.56 -11.46 10.63
CA SER A 164 26.27 -11.55 9.92
C SER A 164 25.61 -12.92 10.15
N PRO A 165 24.36 -13.13 9.69
CA PRO A 165 24.27 -14.03 8.53
C PRO A 165 23.35 -13.54 7.40
N ASP A 166 23.93 -13.64 6.19
CA ASP A 166 23.38 -14.16 4.93
C ASP A 166 22.02 -13.66 4.39
N TYR A 167 22.08 -12.55 3.64
CA TYR A 167 21.12 -12.25 2.59
C TYR A 167 21.55 -12.91 1.27
N LYS A 168 21.40 -14.24 1.18
CA LYS A 168 21.51 -14.97 -0.09
C LYS A 168 20.17 -15.56 -0.48
N GLN A 169 19.32 -14.74 -1.09
CA GLN A 169 18.33 -15.13 -2.11
C GLN A 169 17.58 -13.89 -2.60
N ARG A 170 18.28 -13.06 -3.37
CA ARG A 170 17.67 -12.03 -4.24
C ARG A 170 17.81 -12.53 -5.67
N PRO A 171 16.71 -12.80 -6.41
CA PRO A 171 16.84 -13.10 -7.83
C PRO A 171 17.34 -11.86 -8.56
N ALA A 172 18.45 -12.04 -9.28
CA ALA A 172 19.08 -11.03 -10.10
C ALA A 172 18.25 -10.78 -11.37
N THR A 173 17.93 -9.52 -11.66
CA THR A 173 17.66 -9.07 -13.02
C THR A 173 18.46 -7.80 -13.28
N ALA A 174 19.57 -7.99 -14.01
CA ALA A 174 20.36 -7.05 -14.80
C ALA A 174 21.85 -7.33 -14.58
N GLU A 175 22.44 -8.05 -15.53
CA GLU A 175 23.88 -8.18 -15.68
C GLU A 175 24.51 -6.81 -15.94
N SER A 176 25.41 -6.38 -15.06
CA SER A 176 26.48 -5.45 -15.42
C SER A 176 27.69 -5.72 -14.53
N HIS A 177 28.70 -6.36 -15.10
CA HIS A 177 30.01 -6.56 -14.50
C HIS A 177 30.70 -5.21 -14.25
N SER A 178 30.98 -4.87 -12.99
CA SER A 178 32.10 -3.97 -12.65
C SER A 178 32.58 -4.24 -11.20
N PRO A 179 33.90 -4.33 -10.94
CA PRO A 179 34.44 -4.63 -9.62
C PRO A 179 34.86 -3.33 -8.92
N PHE A 180 33.90 -2.60 -8.35
CA PHE A 180 34.24 -1.52 -7.41
C PHE A 180 33.29 -1.55 -6.22
N SER A 181 33.85 -1.88 -5.05
CA SER A 181 33.24 -1.74 -3.74
C SER A 181 32.88 -0.27 -3.52
N SER A 182 31.59 0.05 -3.60
CA SER A 182 31.09 1.41 -3.42
C SER A 182 30.77 1.66 -1.95
N VAL A 183 31.69 2.38 -1.31
CA VAL A 183 31.54 3.05 -0.03
C VAL A 183 30.29 3.94 -0.04
N GLY A 184 29.43 3.74 0.96
CA GLY A 184 28.46 4.67 1.54
C GLY A 184 27.92 5.80 0.67
N TYR A 185 27.00 5.48 -0.24
CA TYR A 185 25.99 6.45 -0.66
C TYR A 185 24.90 6.46 0.42
N MET A 186 24.95 7.43 1.33
CA MET A 186 23.74 7.77 2.10
C MET A 186 22.86 8.61 1.18
N GLU A 187 21.83 7.95 0.66
CA GLU A 187 20.67 8.63 0.10
C GLU A 187 20.23 9.69 1.12
N ARG A 188 20.13 10.94 0.66
CA ARG A 188 19.57 12.01 1.51
C ARG A 188 18.22 11.49 2.03
N PRO A 189 17.85 11.74 3.30
CA PRO A 189 16.48 11.47 3.74
C PRO A 189 15.56 12.37 2.93
N GLU A 190 15.11 11.87 1.78
CA GLU A 190 13.96 12.38 1.09
C GLU A 190 12.83 12.34 2.12
N ALA A 191 12.10 13.46 2.25
CA ALA A 191 10.92 13.47 3.10
C ALA A 191 10.08 12.22 2.76
N PRO A 192 9.56 11.48 3.76
CA PRO A 192 8.81 10.26 3.47
C PRO A 192 7.80 10.58 2.39
N LEU A 193 7.76 9.73 1.35
CA LEU A 193 6.82 9.91 0.26
C LEU A 193 5.43 10.09 0.90
N LEU A 194 4.61 11.00 0.38
CA LEU A 194 3.28 11.29 0.95
C LEU A 194 2.50 9.99 1.23
N GLU A 195 2.67 9.01 0.35
CA GLU A 195 2.25 7.61 0.46
C GLU A 195 2.70 6.93 1.77
N ASP A 196 3.99 6.91 2.09
CA ASP A 196 4.50 6.32 3.33
C ASP A 196 3.95 7.04 4.57
N SER A 197 3.73 8.36 4.46
CA SER A 197 3.07 9.12 5.54
C SER A 197 1.59 8.72 5.71
N VAL A 198 0.89 8.41 4.61
CA VAL A 198 -0.51 7.95 4.63
C VAL A 198 -0.59 6.54 5.20
N VAL A 199 0.28 5.64 4.75
CA VAL A 199 0.38 4.27 5.26
C VAL A 199 0.69 4.30 6.75
N ARG A 200 1.62 5.15 7.18
CA ARG A 200 1.93 5.34 8.61
C ARG A 200 0.72 5.82 9.40
N LEU A 201 0.01 6.83 8.91
CA LEU A 201 -1.19 7.34 9.57
C LEU A 201 -2.28 6.27 9.67
N ALA A 202 -2.53 5.53 8.58
CA ALA A 202 -3.48 4.43 8.54
C ALA A 202 -3.08 3.31 9.53
N SER A 203 -1.80 2.92 9.55
CA SER A 203 -1.26 1.92 10.48
C SER A 203 -1.47 2.32 11.95
N CYS A 204 -1.10 3.55 12.33
CA CYS A 204 -1.33 4.04 13.69
C CYS A 204 -2.82 4.07 14.04
N PHE A 205 -3.67 4.54 13.12
CA PHE A 205 -5.11 4.61 13.32
C PHE A 205 -5.72 3.22 13.52
N VAL A 206 -5.45 2.29 12.61
CA VAL A 206 -6.00 0.93 12.65
C VAL A 206 -5.52 0.21 13.90
N ARG A 207 -4.23 0.31 14.27
CA ARG A 207 -3.73 -0.26 15.53
C ARG A 207 -4.40 0.31 16.76
N CYS A 208 -4.62 1.62 16.80
CA CYS A 208 -5.36 2.24 17.90
C CYS A 208 -6.76 1.64 18.01
N VAL A 209 -7.46 1.44 16.89
CA VAL A 209 -8.78 0.77 16.91
C VAL A 209 -8.64 -0.68 17.37
N LEU A 210 -7.77 -1.47 16.77
CA LEU A 210 -7.62 -2.90 17.08
C LEU A 210 -7.23 -3.15 18.55
N ASN A 211 -6.38 -2.31 19.14
CA ASN A 211 -5.95 -2.44 20.53
C ASN A 211 -7.07 -2.18 21.55
N TYR A 212 -8.07 -1.37 21.19
CA TYR A 212 -9.12 -0.91 22.12
C TYR A 212 -10.53 -1.39 21.75
N ALA A 213 -10.72 -1.97 20.58
CA ALA A 213 -11.97 -2.58 20.15
C ALA A 213 -12.06 -4.08 20.47
N GLN A 214 -10.95 -4.71 20.87
CA GLN A 214 -10.86 -6.14 21.18
C GLN A 214 -10.61 -6.32 22.70
N PRO A 215 -11.55 -6.90 23.46
CA PRO A 215 -11.35 -7.18 24.89
C PRO A 215 -10.13 -8.08 25.10
N ALA A 216 -9.31 -7.80 26.12
CA ALA A 216 -8.08 -8.56 26.39
C ALA A 216 -8.34 -10.04 26.71
N ASP A 217 -9.54 -10.37 27.18
CA ASP A 217 -10.03 -11.70 27.53
C ASP A 217 -10.91 -12.31 26.43
N ASP A 218 -10.93 -11.74 25.22
CA ASP A 218 -11.68 -12.29 24.10
C ASP A 218 -11.17 -13.70 23.74
N PRO A 219 -12.02 -14.74 23.76
CA PRO A 219 -11.61 -16.09 23.41
C PRO A 219 -11.35 -16.28 21.91
N ARG A 220 -11.76 -15.32 21.07
CA ARG A 220 -11.57 -15.36 19.61
C ARG A 220 -10.14 -14.94 19.23
N PRO A 221 -9.66 -15.35 18.05
CA PRO A 221 -8.40 -14.84 17.50
C PRO A 221 -8.38 -13.31 17.41
N PHE A 222 -7.26 -12.70 17.80
CA PHE A 222 -7.06 -11.26 17.69
C PHE A 222 -6.74 -10.88 16.25
N LEU A 223 -7.33 -9.76 15.83
CA LEU A 223 -6.96 -9.05 14.62
C LEU A 223 -5.72 -8.22 14.89
N GLU A 224 -4.75 -8.33 14.00
CA GLU A 224 -3.47 -7.62 14.09
C GLU A 224 -3.19 -6.83 12.82
N PHE A 225 -2.54 -5.68 12.99
CA PHE A 225 -2.07 -4.89 11.85
C PHE A 225 -0.66 -5.29 11.42
N ARG A 226 -0.51 -5.67 10.15
CA ARG A 226 0.75 -5.97 9.48
C ARG A 226 1.24 -4.73 8.71
N ASP A 227 2.42 -4.22 9.06
CA ASP A 227 3.08 -3.10 8.35
C ASP A 227 3.90 -3.53 7.13
N GLU A 228 4.13 -4.83 6.98
CA GLU A 228 5.08 -5.36 6.02
C GLU A 228 4.56 -5.12 4.60
N ARG A 229 5.39 -4.56 3.70
CA ARG A 229 5.04 -4.51 2.29
C ARG A 229 5.28 -5.87 1.66
N ILE A 230 4.23 -6.51 1.16
CA ILE A 230 4.32 -7.83 0.54
C ILE A 230 4.25 -7.71 -0.98
N HIS A 231 5.14 -8.44 -1.66
CA HIS A 231 5.12 -8.60 -3.11
C HIS A 231 4.48 -9.92 -3.48
N TYR A 232 3.37 -9.88 -4.20
CA TYR A 232 2.72 -11.06 -4.71
C TYR A 232 3.06 -11.29 -6.18
N SER A 233 3.21 -12.56 -6.55
CA SER A 233 3.43 -12.99 -7.92
C SER A 233 2.64 -14.25 -8.18
N HIS A 234 1.80 -14.25 -9.22
CA HIS A 234 1.05 -15.43 -9.63
C HIS A 234 1.15 -15.67 -11.13
N GLU A 235 1.50 -16.88 -11.53
CA GLU A 235 1.60 -17.30 -12.92
C GLU A 235 0.20 -17.60 -13.49
N ILE A 236 -0.18 -16.98 -14.60
CA ILE A 236 -1.48 -17.25 -15.25
C ILE A 236 -1.33 -18.34 -16.32
N ILE A 237 -0.46 -18.12 -17.31
CA ILE A 237 -0.20 -19.06 -18.41
C ILE A 237 1.26 -18.95 -18.85
N GLY A 238 2.04 -20.02 -18.67
CA GLY A 238 3.45 -20.06 -19.05
C GLY A 238 4.25 -18.93 -18.43
N ALA A 239 5.07 -18.21 -19.20
CA ALA A 239 5.90 -17.12 -18.65
C ALA A 239 5.12 -15.84 -18.24
N CYS A 240 3.79 -15.80 -18.35
CA CYS A 240 3.01 -14.62 -17.98
C CYS A 240 2.57 -14.69 -16.51
N ALA A 241 3.13 -13.81 -15.68
CA ALA A 241 2.73 -13.62 -14.29
C ALA A 241 2.08 -12.25 -14.07
N VAL A 242 1.21 -12.18 -13.06
CA VAL A 242 0.74 -10.92 -12.46
C VAL A 242 1.56 -10.66 -11.21
N HIS A 243 2.08 -9.45 -11.10
CA HIS A 243 2.77 -8.95 -9.92
C HIS A 243 1.95 -7.84 -9.28
N ALA A 244 1.75 -7.97 -7.98
CA ALA A 244 1.04 -7.02 -7.15
C ALA A 244 1.88 -6.69 -5.92
N VAL A 245 1.66 -5.50 -5.35
CA VAL A 245 2.30 -5.06 -4.11
C VAL A 245 1.18 -4.67 -3.17
N ASP A 246 1.32 -5.04 -1.92
CA ASP A 246 0.41 -4.71 -0.83
C ASP A 246 1.20 -3.98 0.25
N ASP A 247 0.71 -2.80 0.67
CA ASP A 247 1.35 -1.91 1.64
C ASP A 247 1.05 -2.27 3.10
N GLY A 248 0.23 -3.29 3.37
CA GLY A 248 -0.01 -3.81 4.70
C GLY A 248 -1.44 -4.30 4.90
N GLY A 249 -1.92 -4.31 6.14
CA GLY A 249 -3.33 -4.54 6.40
C GLY A 249 -3.59 -5.32 7.67
N ILE A 250 -4.74 -6.00 7.70
CA ILE A 250 -5.19 -6.74 8.88
C ILE A 250 -5.11 -8.23 8.60
N GLN A 251 -4.54 -8.95 9.56
CA GLN A 251 -4.43 -10.40 9.55
C GLN A 251 -4.91 -10.99 10.88
N VAL A 252 -5.17 -12.30 10.87
CA VAL A 252 -5.58 -13.06 12.05
C VAL A 252 -4.72 -14.32 12.18
N PHE A 253 -4.21 -14.57 13.39
CA PHE A 253 -3.52 -15.81 13.72
C PHE A 253 -4.51 -16.84 14.24
N ILE A 254 -4.73 -17.89 13.45
CA ILE A 254 -5.60 -19.00 13.81
C ILE A 254 -4.71 -20.08 14.44
N LYS A 255 -5.02 -20.53 15.66
CA LYS A 255 -4.15 -21.47 16.41
C LYS A 255 -3.86 -22.76 15.66
N GLU A 256 -4.76 -23.19 14.78
CA GLU A 256 -4.61 -24.38 13.95
C GLU A 256 -3.83 -24.16 12.63
N SER A 257 -3.34 -22.94 12.37
CA SER A 257 -2.57 -22.60 11.18
C SER A 257 -1.25 -21.92 11.54
N ASP A 258 -0.15 -22.38 10.95
CA ASP A 258 1.16 -21.74 11.10
C ASP A 258 1.23 -20.39 10.36
N ASP A 259 0.34 -20.15 9.40
CA ASP A 259 0.32 -18.93 8.59
C ASP A 259 -0.82 -17.99 9.02
N PRO A 260 -0.57 -16.68 9.15
CA PRO A 260 -1.64 -15.72 9.38
C PRO A 260 -2.58 -15.66 8.17
N LEU A 261 -3.88 -15.55 8.43
CA LEU A 261 -4.88 -15.32 7.40
C LEU A 261 -5.06 -13.82 7.18
N GLN A 262 -4.76 -13.34 5.98
CA GLN A 262 -5.01 -11.94 5.59
C GLN A 262 -6.52 -11.71 5.40
N VAL A 263 -7.08 -10.72 6.10
CA VAL A 263 -8.53 -10.41 6.04
C VAL A 263 -8.82 -9.04 5.42
N VAL A 264 -7.90 -8.09 5.49
CA VAL A 264 -8.03 -6.76 4.88
C VAL A 264 -6.69 -6.31 4.32
N LEU A 265 -6.64 -5.81 3.10
CA LEU A 265 -5.43 -5.21 2.52
C LEU A 265 -5.43 -3.70 2.72
N LEU A 266 -4.25 -3.13 2.92
CA LEU A 266 -4.06 -1.69 2.91
C LEU A 266 -3.25 -1.33 1.67
N GLU A 267 -3.80 -0.44 0.85
CA GLU A 267 -3.09 0.12 -0.29
C GLU A 267 -2.86 1.61 -0.09
N GLY A 268 -1.60 1.99 0.06
CA GLY A 268 -1.16 3.38 0.04
C GLY A 268 -1.13 3.87 -1.40
N LYS A 269 -1.67 5.06 -1.66
CA LYS A 269 -1.60 5.66 -3.00
C LYS A 269 -1.12 7.09 -2.95
N ARG A 270 -0.19 7.38 -3.87
CA ARG A 270 0.41 8.70 -4.04
C ARG A 270 -0.60 9.82 -4.28
N THR A 271 -1.76 9.56 -4.87
CA THR A 271 -2.87 10.54 -4.95
C THR A 271 -4.12 9.93 -5.59
N PHE A 272 -5.28 10.11 -4.96
CA PHE A 272 -6.49 10.34 -5.74
C PHE A 272 -6.26 11.64 -6.50
N GLN A 273 -6.04 11.56 -7.82
CA GLN A 273 -5.66 12.73 -8.62
C GLN A 273 -6.73 13.83 -8.59
N LYS A 274 -7.96 13.47 -8.21
CA LYS A 274 -9.09 14.39 -8.14
C LYS A 274 -10.12 13.91 -7.11
N VAL A 275 -10.59 14.84 -6.28
CA VAL A 275 -11.84 14.69 -5.52
C VAL A 275 -12.85 15.64 -6.16
N VAL A 276 -14.02 15.14 -6.53
CA VAL A 276 -15.12 15.92 -7.13
C VAL A 276 -16.33 15.76 -6.24
N ASP A 277 -16.89 16.87 -5.76
CA ASP A 277 -18.06 16.87 -4.87
C ASP A 277 -17.90 16.00 -3.61
N GLY A 278 -16.67 15.92 -3.09
CA GLY A 278 -16.33 15.09 -1.91
C GLY A 278 -16.06 13.63 -2.23
N GLU A 279 -16.25 13.19 -3.48
CA GLU A 279 -15.97 11.82 -3.91
C GLU A 279 -14.62 11.73 -4.62
N ALA A 280 -13.81 10.76 -4.19
CA ALA A 280 -12.53 10.49 -4.83
C ALA A 280 -12.74 9.82 -6.19
N VAL A 281 -12.10 10.38 -7.22
CA VAL A 281 -12.17 9.83 -8.57
C VAL A 281 -11.27 8.60 -8.68
N ILE A 282 -11.88 7.43 -8.93
CA ILE A 282 -11.17 6.18 -9.18
C ILE A 282 -10.82 6.10 -10.67
N THR A 283 -9.54 6.23 -11.00
CA THR A 283 -9.06 6.07 -12.38
C THR A 283 -8.99 4.61 -12.80
N ASP A 284 -8.89 4.36 -14.10
CA ASP A 284 -8.82 3.01 -14.64
C ASP A 284 -7.53 2.30 -14.19
N GLU A 285 -6.45 3.05 -13.97
CA GLU A 285 -5.16 2.54 -13.48
C GLU A 285 -5.24 2.16 -12.01
N LEU A 286 -5.86 3.00 -11.18
CA LEU A 286 -6.07 2.70 -9.77
C LEU A 286 -6.94 1.46 -9.60
N LEU A 287 -8.05 1.38 -10.34
CA LEU A 287 -8.90 0.20 -10.33
C LEU A 287 -8.17 -1.04 -10.88
N GLY A 288 -7.37 -0.88 -11.94
CA GLY A 288 -6.56 -1.95 -12.51
C GLY A 288 -5.62 -2.59 -11.49
N GLN A 289 -4.98 -1.75 -10.68
CA GLN A 289 -4.12 -2.23 -9.61
C GLN A 289 -4.90 -2.98 -8.53
N MET A 290 -5.97 -2.40 -7.99
CA MET A 290 -6.80 -3.04 -6.94
C MET A 290 -7.33 -4.40 -7.41
N VAL A 291 -7.74 -4.49 -8.67
CA VAL A 291 -8.17 -5.75 -9.29
C VAL A 291 -7.03 -6.74 -9.40
N GLY A 292 -5.82 -6.30 -9.79
CA GLY A 292 -4.66 -7.17 -9.88
C GLY A 292 -4.23 -7.74 -8.54
N GLU A 293 -4.25 -6.95 -7.47
CA GLU A 293 -4.01 -7.41 -6.09
C GLU A 293 -5.05 -8.45 -5.67
N ALA A 294 -6.34 -8.12 -5.81
CA ALA A 294 -7.43 -9.02 -5.47
C ALA A 294 -7.36 -10.34 -6.29
N LEU A 295 -7.04 -10.25 -7.57
CA LEU A 295 -6.89 -11.41 -8.45
C LEU A 295 -5.75 -12.31 -7.96
N VAL A 296 -4.56 -11.74 -7.74
CA VAL A 296 -3.39 -12.51 -7.31
C VAL A 296 -3.66 -13.22 -5.99
N LEU A 297 -4.35 -12.57 -5.04
CA LEU A 297 -4.74 -13.18 -3.78
C LEU A 297 -5.80 -14.27 -3.94
N SER A 298 -6.79 -14.05 -4.81
CA SER A 298 -7.83 -15.07 -5.08
C SER A 298 -7.28 -16.33 -5.75
N LEU A 299 -6.19 -16.19 -6.51
CA LEU A 299 -5.53 -17.27 -7.23
C LEU A 299 -4.44 -17.95 -6.39
N GLN A 300 -4.02 -17.35 -5.27
CA GLN A 300 -3.17 -18.07 -4.35
C GLN A 300 -3.94 -19.30 -3.88
N PRO A 301 -3.36 -20.51 -3.99
CA PRO A 301 -3.99 -21.68 -3.44
C PRO A 301 -4.24 -21.38 -1.96
N TYR A 302 -5.50 -21.49 -1.53
CA TYR A 302 -5.80 -21.58 -0.11
C TYR A 302 -4.82 -22.63 0.42
N ARG A 303 -3.93 -22.27 1.33
CA ARG A 303 -3.06 -23.24 2.01
C ARG A 303 -3.99 -24.07 2.88
N GLN A 304 -4.77 -24.96 2.26
CA GLN A 304 -5.42 -26.07 2.93
C GLN A 304 -4.27 -26.87 3.50
N THR A 305 -4.05 -26.73 4.80
CA THR A 305 -3.27 -27.69 5.56
C THR A 305 -3.86 -29.05 5.24
N ALA A 306 -3.08 -29.84 4.52
CA ALA A 306 -3.42 -31.20 4.24
C ALA A 306 -3.51 -31.95 5.57
N THR A 307 -4.71 -32.16 6.10
CA THR A 307 -5.00 -33.36 6.88
C THR A 307 -4.90 -34.54 5.94
N GLN A 308 -3.66 -34.94 5.60
CA GLN A 308 -3.41 -36.28 5.10
C GLN A 308 -3.51 -37.24 6.28
N GLY A 309 -4.39 -38.22 6.10
CA GLY A 309 -4.89 -39.09 7.13
C GLY A 309 -3.81 -39.89 7.84
N ILE A 310 -3.96 -39.94 9.16
CA ILE A 310 -3.55 -41.12 9.93
C ILE A 310 -4.61 -42.19 9.65
N SER A 311 -4.31 -43.05 8.69
CA SER A 311 -4.79 -44.43 8.56
C SER A 311 -3.52 -45.21 8.20
N SER A 312 -3.07 -46.25 8.88
CA SER A 312 -3.75 -47.22 9.73
C SER A 312 -2.63 -48.01 10.44
N ALA A 313 -2.80 -48.30 11.72
CA ALA A 313 -2.01 -49.32 12.42
C ALA A 313 -3.01 -50.33 13.01
N GLU A 314 -3.20 -51.43 12.28
CA GLU A 314 -3.42 -52.77 12.82
C GLU A 314 -2.39 -53.70 12.18
#